data_AF-A0A2J4PA68-F1
#
_entry.id   AF-A0A2J4PA68-F1
#
_cell.length_a   1.000
_cell.length_b   1.000
_cell.length_c   1.000
_cell.angle_alpha   90.00
_cell.angle_beta   90.00
_cell.angle_gamma   90.00
#
_symmetry.space_group_name_H-M   'P 1'
#
loop_
_entity.id
_entity.type
_entity.pdbx_description
1 polymer ?
#
loop_
_entity_poly.entity_id
_entity_poly.type
_entity_poly.pdbx_seq_one_letter_code
_entity_poly.pdbx_strand_id
1 'polypeptide(L)'
;MKNRTLGSILIVAGTTIGAGMLAMPLASAGVGFGVTFGLLITLWALMCYTALLLLEVYQHVPADMGLGSLAARYLGRYGQWATGFCMLFLLYALTAAYISGAGELLASSLNQWLDWRLPPAAGVLIFTGIGGTVVCIGTSLVDLFNRFLFSAKIIFLAIMLALL
;
A
#
# COMPACT_ATOMS: atom_id res chain seq x y z
N MET A 1 25.46 15.07 -0.12
CA MET A 1 24.96 13.87 -0.84
C MET A 1 23.52 13.60 -0.38
N LYS A 2 22.53 13.82 -1.25
CA LYS A 2 21.11 13.63 -0.89
C LYS A 2 20.85 12.12 -0.77
N ASN A 3 20.65 11.63 0.46
CA ASN A 3 20.62 10.19 0.75
C ASN A 3 19.36 9.53 0.14
N ARG A 4 19.45 9.12 -1.12
CA ARG A 4 18.34 8.56 -1.91
C ARG A 4 17.85 7.22 -1.37
N THR A 5 18.69 6.46 -0.67
CA THR A 5 18.36 5.15 -0.10
C THR A 5 17.33 5.25 1.01
N LEU A 6 17.46 6.21 1.93
CA LEU A 6 16.46 6.46 2.98
C LEU A 6 15.09 6.79 2.39
N GLY A 7 15.05 7.64 1.36
CA GLY A 7 13.81 7.95 0.64
C GLY A 7 13.16 6.70 0.03
N SER A 8 13.94 5.86 -0.66
CA SER A 8 13.44 4.61 -1.24
C SER A 8 12.94 3.63 -0.19
N ILE A 9 13.66 3.47 0.93
CA ILE A 9 13.24 2.59 2.04
C ILE A 9 11.92 3.06 2.64
N LEU A 10 11.77 4.37 2.87
CA LEU A 10 10.54 4.95 3.43
C LEU A 10 9.35 4.77 2.48
N ILE A 11 9.56 4.88 1.16
CA ILE A 11 8.50 4.61 0.17
C ILE A 11 8.10 3.14 0.22
N VAL A 12 9.06 2.21 0.18
CA VAL A 12 8.76 0.77 0.25
C VAL A 12 8.05 0.42 1.56
N ALA A 13 8.56 0.88 2.70
CA ALA A 13 7.94 0.68 4.00
C ALA A 13 6.53 1.32 4.09
N GLY A 14 6.33 2.49 3.48
CA GLY A 14 5.03 3.13 3.40
C GLY A 14 4.02 2.32 2.62
N THR A 15 4.43 1.73 1.49
CA THR A 15 3.57 0.88 0.66
C THR A 15 3.28 -0.49 1.29
N THR A 16 4.19 -1.03 2.11
CA THR A 16 3.94 -2.31 2.81
C THR A 16 3.01 -2.15 4.00
N ILE A 17 3.08 -1.03 4.73
CA ILE A 17 2.15 -0.75 5.84
C ILE A 17 0.87 -0.11 5.28
N GLY A 18 0.02 -0.94 4.67
CA GLY A 18 -1.20 -0.52 4.00
C GLY A 18 -2.51 -0.68 4.78
N ALA A 19 -3.64 -0.55 4.07
CA ALA A 19 -5.00 -0.72 4.61
C ALA A 19 -5.24 -2.10 5.24
N GLY A 20 -4.49 -3.12 4.78
CA GLY A 20 -4.50 -4.45 5.38
C GLY A 20 -4.20 -4.45 6.88
N MET A 21 -3.47 -3.46 7.40
CA MET A 21 -3.16 -3.36 8.83
C MET A 21 -4.41 -3.16 9.70
N LEU A 22 -5.47 -2.52 9.18
CA LEU A 22 -6.73 -2.35 9.91
C LEU A 22 -7.65 -3.58 9.78
N ALA A 23 -7.57 -4.28 8.64
CA ALA A 23 -8.38 -5.47 8.37
C ALA A 23 -7.81 -6.74 9.04
N MET A 24 -6.49 -6.81 9.24
CA MET A 24 -5.80 -7.98 9.80
C MET A 24 -6.23 -8.32 11.24
N PRO A 25 -6.37 -7.36 12.18
CA PRO A 25 -6.88 -7.65 13.51
C PRO A 25 -8.28 -8.27 13.48
N LEU A 26 -9.19 -7.70 12.67
CA LEU A 26 -10.55 -8.23 12.45
C LEU A 26 -10.55 -9.65 11.88
N ALA A 27 -9.70 -9.93 10.89
CA ALA A 27 -9.59 -11.27 10.30
C ALA A 27 -8.95 -12.28 11.25
N SER A 28 -7.95 -11.86 12.04
CA SER A 28 -7.22 -12.74 12.96
C SER A 28 -7.98 -13.05 14.25
N ALA A 29 -8.91 -12.19 14.66
CA ALA A 29 -9.73 -12.37 15.86
C ALA A 29 -10.51 -13.70 15.85
N GLY A 30 -10.91 -14.19 14.67
CA GLY A 30 -11.64 -15.46 14.52
C GLY A 30 -10.76 -16.71 14.42
N VAL A 31 -9.45 -16.58 14.20
CA VAL A 31 -8.54 -17.69 13.85
C VAL A 31 -7.65 -18.11 15.03
N GLY A 32 -7.48 -17.22 16.02
CA GLY A 32 -6.68 -17.47 17.21
C GLY A 32 -5.20 -17.12 17.04
N PHE A 33 -4.52 -16.86 18.16
CA PHE A 33 -3.16 -16.29 18.17
C PHE A 33 -2.12 -17.19 17.51
N GLY A 34 -2.06 -18.48 17.89
CA GLY A 34 -1.02 -19.40 17.40
C GLY A 34 -1.06 -19.60 15.88
N VAL A 35 -2.26 -19.77 15.31
CA VAL A 35 -2.46 -19.93 13.87
C VAL A 35 -2.14 -18.63 13.13
N THR A 36 -2.62 -17.49 13.64
CA THR A 36 -2.32 -16.18 13.07
C THR A 36 -0.81 -15.90 13.05
N PHE A 37 -0.11 -16.20 14.15
CA PHE A 37 1.33 -16.01 14.25
C PHE A 37 2.08 -16.87 13.23
N GLY A 38 1.71 -18.15 13.11
CA GLY A 38 2.26 -19.04 12.09
C GLY A 38 2.05 -18.50 10.67
N LEU A 39 0.82 -18.07 10.34
CA LEU A 39 0.49 -17.48 9.04
C LEU A 39 1.31 -16.23 8.73
N LEU A 40 1.47 -15.32 9.71
CA LEU A 40 2.26 -14.11 9.53
C LEU A 40 3.73 -14.43 9.24
N ILE A 41 4.33 -15.38 9.95
CA ILE A 41 5.72 -15.80 9.71
C ILE A 41 5.87 -16.46 8.33
N THR A 42 4.95 -17.33 7.94
CA THR A 42 4.98 -17.98 6.62
C THR A 42 4.83 -16.97 5.48
N LEU A 43 3.86 -16.05 5.59
CA LEU A 43 3.66 -15.00 4.58
C LEU A 43 4.85 -14.06 4.51
N TRP A 44 5.43 -13.69 5.65
CA TRP A 44 6.64 -12.88 5.70
C TRP A 44 7.82 -13.58 4.99
N ALA A 45 8.06 -14.86 5.28
CA ALA A 45 9.12 -15.63 4.64
C ALA A 45 8.92 -15.75 3.11
N LEU A 46 7.70 -16.00 2.67
CA LEU A 46 7.35 -16.06 1.24
C LEU A 46 7.58 -14.71 0.53
N MET A 47 7.15 -13.61 1.15
CA MET A 47 7.35 -12.25 0.62
C MET A 47 8.84 -11.86 0.59
N CYS A 48 9.61 -12.26 1.61
CA CYS A 48 11.05 -12.04 1.65
C CYS A 48 11.76 -12.83 0.54
N TYR A 49 11.42 -14.10 0.36
CA TYR A 49 11.97 -14.96 -0.68
C TYR A 49 11.70 -14.40 -2.09
N THR A 50 10.46 -14.01 -2.36
CA THR A 50 10.10 -13.41 -3.67
C THR A 50 10.81 -12.07 -3.91
N ALA A 51 11.01 -11.24 -2.88
CA ALA A 51 11.80 -10.01 -2.98
C ALA A 51 13.28 -10.29 -3.30
N LEU A 52 13.88 -11.31 -2.68
CA LEU A 52 15.26 -11.72 -2.97
C LEU A 52 15.42 -12.27 -4.39
N LEU A 53 14.46 -13.05 -4.89
CA LEU A 53 14.45 -13.49 -6.29
C LEU A 53 14.38 -12.30 -7.25
N LEU A 54 13.52 -11.33 -6.96
CA LEU A 54 13.40 -10.13 -7.78
C LEU A 54 14.71 -9.33 -7.78
N LEU A 55 15.33 -9.18 -6.61
CA LEU A 55 16.62 -8.53 -6.45
C LEU A 55 17.71 -9.20 -7.30
N GLU A 56 17.80 -10.54 -7.27
CA GLU A 56 18.77 -11.30 -8.04
C GLU A 56 18.61 -11.05 -9.55
N VAL A 57 17.37 -11.09 -10.06
CA VAL A 57 17.13 -10.84 -11.49
C VAL A 57 17.49 -9.41 -11.87
N TYR A 58 17.18 -8.42 -11.03
CA TYR A 58 17.53 -7.02 -11.28
C TYR A 58 19.03 -6.74 -11.26
N GLN A 59 19.87 -7.58 -10.64
CA GLN A 59 21.33 -7.41 -10.69
C GLN A 59 21.92 -7.72 -12.07
N HIS A 60 21.25 -8.56 -12.87
CA HIS A 60 21.72 -8.99 -14.20
C HIS A 60 21.13 -8.16 -15.36
N VAL A 61 20.44 -7.07 -15.05
CA VAL A 61 19.64 -6.27 -15.99
C VAL A 61 19.91 -4.77 -15.73
N PRO A 62 19.95 -3.91 -16.77
CA PRO A 62 20.08 -2.47 -16.55
C PRO A 62 18.90 -1.92 -15.70
N ALA A 63 19.21 -0.94 -14.85
CA ALA A 63 18.33 -0.45 -13.79
C ALA A 63 17.07 0.29 -14.28
N ASP A 64 16.99 0.63 -15.56
CA ASP A 64 15.87 1.30 -16.21
C ASP A 64 14.79 0.33 -16.72
N MET A 65 15.00 -0.98 -16.59
CA MET A 65 14.08 -1.99 -17.09
C MET A 65 12.88 -2.21 -16.16
N GLY A 66 11.68 -1.85 -16.60
CA GLY A 66 10.45 -2.13 -15.88
C GLY A 66 10.10 -3.62 -15.81
N LEU A 67 9.29 -4.02 -14.83
CA LEU A 67 8.86 -5.42 -14.62
C LEU A 67 8.25 -6.06 -15.88
N GLY A 68 7.47 -5.31 -16.66
CA GLY A 68 6.90 -5.80 -17.92
C GLY A 68 7.96 -6.09 -18.99
N SER A 69 9.00 -5.26 -19.09
CA SER A 69 10.13 -5.46 -20.01
C SER A 69 11.01 -6.63 -19.55
N LEU A 70 11.16 -6.80 -18.23
CA LEU A 70 11.85 -7.93 -17.61
C LEU A 70 11.11 -9.25 -17.89
N ALA A 71 9.78 -9.25 -17.76
CA ALA A 71 8.94 -10.38 -18.14
C ALA A 71 9.04 -10.68 -19.65
N ALA A 72 9.11 -9.66 -20.50
CA ALA A 72 9.33 -9.85 -21.94
C ALA A 72 10.67 -10.53 -22.24
N ARG A 73 11.73 -10.19 -21.49
CA ARG A 73 13.08 -10.74 -21.67
C ARG A 73 13.19 -12.20 -21.23
N TYR A 74 12.60 -12.56 -20.09
CA TYR A 74 12.74 -13.90 -19.50
C TYR A 74 11.60 -14.87 -19.87
N LEU A 75 10.36 -14.38 -19.98
CA LEU A 75 9.17 -15.20 -20.27
C LEU A 75 8.60 -14.97 -21.68
N GLY A 76 9.19 -14.06 -22.46
CA GLY A 76 8.72 -13.73 -23.80
C GLY A 76 7.45 -12.86 -23.83
N ARG A 77 6.86 -12.71 -25.02
CA ARG A 77 5.73 -11.79 -25.26
C ARG A 77 4.47 -12.17 -24.47
N TYR A 78 4.20 -13.47 -24.32
CA TYR A 78 3.05 -13.96 -23.55
C TYR A 78 3.22 -13.68 -22.05
N GLY A 79 4.43 -13.88 -21.51
CA GLY A 79 4.76 -13.54 -20.14
C GLY A 79 4.62 -12.04 -19.85
N GLN A 80 5.06 -11.19 -20.77
CA GLN A 80 4.87 -9.74 -20.67
C GLN A 80 3.39 -9.36 -20.54
N TRP A 81 2.52 -9.94 -21.35
CA TRP A 81 1.08 -9.67 -21.30
C TRP A 81 0.45 -10.15 -20.00
N ALA A 82 0.78 -11.36 -19.57
CA ALA A 82 0.29 -11.91 -18.29
C ALA A 82 0.74 -11.04 -17.10
N THR A 83 2.03 -10.71 -17.01
CA THR A 83 2.56 -9.86 -15.94
C THR A 83 1.95 -8.45 -15.98
N GLY A 84 1.82 -7.86 -17.17
CA GLY A 84 1.19 -6.55 -17.34
C GLY A 84 -0.26 -6.53 -16.89
N PHE A 85 -1.05 -7.53 -17.29
CA PHE A 85 -2.43 -7.69 -16.87
C PHE A 85 -2.55 -7.87 -15.36
N CYS A 86 -1.76 -8.77 -14.77
CA CYS A 86 -1.74 -8.98 -13.32
C CYS A 86 -1.37 -7.72 -12.56
N MET A 87 -0.40 -6.94 -13.03
CA MET A 87 -0.04 -5.67 -12.39
C MET A 87 -1.17 -4.64 -12.47
N LEU A 88 -1.79 -4.45 -13.63
CA LEU A 88 -2.90 -3.52 -13.79
C LEU A 88 -4.11 -3.92 -12.93
N PHE A 89 -4.44 -5.21 -12.93
CA PHE A 89 -5.51 -5.76 -12.09
C PHE A 89 -5.22 -5.56 -10.61
N LEU A 90 -3.99 -5.83 -10.15
CA LEU A 90 -3.56 -5.62 -8.78
C LEU A 90 -3.67 -4.14 -8.38
N LEU A 91 -3.18 -3.22 -9.21
CA LEU A 91 -3.25 -1.78 -8.95
C LEU A 91 -4.69 -1.29 -8.89
N TYR A 92 -5.57 -1.78 -9.77
CA TYR A 92 -6.99 -1.47 -9.74
C TYR A 92 -7.65 -2.00 -8.46
N ALA A 93 -7.44 -3.27 -8.11
CA ALA A 93 -8.00 -3.89 -6.92
C ALA A 93 -7.55 -3.18 -5.64
N LEU A 94 -6.27 -2.82 -5.55
CA LEU A 94 -5.73 -2.02 -4.45
C LEU A 94 -6.43 -0.66 -4.39
N THR A 95 -6.49 0.07 -5.50
CA THR A 95 -7.12 1.39 -5.54
C THR A 95 -8.58 1.34 -5.10
N ALA A 96 -9.33 0.34 -5.59
CA ALA A 96 -10.72 0.13 -5.20
C ALA A 96 -10.87 -0.21 -3.71
N ALA A 97 -10.03 -1.11 -3.19
CA ALA A 97 -10.04 -1.48 -1.77
C ALA A 97 -9.71 -0.28 -0.86
N TYR A 98 -8.73 0.55 -1.24
CA TYR A 98 -8.37 1.76 -0.51
C TYR A 98 -9.47 2.81 -0.55
N ILE A 99 -10.09 3.03 -1.72
CA ILE A 99 -11.20 3.98 -1.86
C ILE A 99 -12.41 3.54 -1.02
N SER A 100 -12.74 2.25 -1.03
CA SER A 100 -13.85 1.71 -0.23
C SER A 100 -13.56 1.83 1.27
N GLY A 101 -12.42 1.30 1.72
CA GLY A 101 -12.08 1.28 3.15
C GLY A 101 -11.84 2.67 3.74
N ALA A 102 -11.07 3.51 3.04
CA ALA A 102 -10.81 4.87 3.52
C ALA A 102 -12.04 5.78 3.40
N GLY A 103 -12.87 5.59 2.37
CA GLY A 103 -14.13 6.32 2.23
C GLY A 103 -15.15 6.03 3.33
N GLU A 104 -15.26 4.76 3.74
CA GLU A 104 -16.08 4.34 4.89
C GLU A 104 -15.57 4.93 6.21
N LEU A 105 -14.25 4.88 6.43
CA LEU A 105 -13.63 5.48 7.61
C LEU A 105 -13.87 7.00 7.65
N LEU A 106 -13.71 7.68 6.52
CA LEU A 106 -13.97 9.11 6.40
C LEU A 106 -15.44 9.45 6.71
N ALA A 107 -16.38 8.68 6.16
CA ALA A 107 -17.82 8.85 6.44
C ALA A 107 -18.12 8.67 7.94
N SER A 108 -17.57 7.62 8.55
CA SER A 108 -17.74 7.35 9.98
C SER A 108 -17.17 8.47 10.85
N SER A 109 -15.98 8.98 10.54
CA SER A 109 -15.36 10.08 11.29
C SER A 109 -16.14 11.38 11.15
N LEU A 110 -16.61 11.72 9.94
CA LEU A 110 -17.43 12.92 9.71
C LEU A 110 -18.76 12.85 10.48
N ASN A 111 -19.44 11.70 10.47
CA ASN A 111 -20.69 11.52 11.18
C ASN A 111 -20.50 11.67 12.71
N GLN A 112 -19.39 11.16 13.26
CA GLN A 112 -19.08 11.30 14.68
C GLN A 112 -18.76 12.75 15.09
N TRP A 113 -18.12 13.54 14.22
CA TRP A 113 -17.67 14.89 14.55
C TRP A 113 -18.73 15.97 14.26
N LEU A 114 -19.55 15.79 13.22
CA LEU A 114 -20.50 16.80 12.73
C LEU A 114 -21.97 16.44 13.00
N ASP A 115 -22.26 15.30 13.66
CA ASP A 115 -23.61 14.74 13.86
C ASP A 115 -24.43 14.60 12.55
N TRP A 116 -23.75 14.64 11.40
CA TRP A 116 -24.36 14.46 10.10
C TRP A 116 -24.65 12.96 9.90
N ARG A 117 -25.72 12.63 9.18
CA ARG A 117 -25.91 11.30 8.59
C ARG A 117 -25.49 11.27 7.12
N LEU A 118 -24.18 11.25 6.88
CA LEU A 118 -23.65 11.02 5.54
C LEU A 118 -23.71 9.52 5.21
N PRO A 119 -24.31 9.13 4.06
CA PRO A 119 -24.27 7.76 3.60
C PRO A 119 -22.82 7.36 3.20
N PRO A 120 -22.43 6.07 3.34
CA PRO A 120 -21.07 5.62 3.03
C PRO A 120 -20.62 5.95 1.60
N ALA A 121 -21.53 5.89 0.63
CA ALA A 121 -21.27 6.26 -0.76
C ALA A 121 -20.81 7.72 -0.92
N ALA A 122 -21.32 8.64 -0.10
CA ALA A 122 -20.88 10.04 -0.12
C ALA A 122 -19.44 10.18 0.40
N GLY A 123 -19.06 9.44 1.44
CA GLY A 123 -17.69 9.42 1.95
C GLY A 123 -16.68 8.88 0.93
N VAL A 124 -17.07 7.81 0.21
CA VAL A 124 -16.29 7.26 -0.90
C VAL A 124 -16.10 8.29 -2.01
N LEU A 125 -17.17 8.97 -2.45
CA LEU A 125 -17.09 10.00 -3.49
C LEU A 125 -16.21 11.19 -3.08
N ILE A 126 -16.34 11.66 -1.83
CA ILE A 126 -15.51 12.74 -1.29
C ILE A 126 -14.04 12.30 -1.24
N PHE A 127 -13.76 11.09 -0.75
CA PHE A 127 -12.41 10.56 -0.68
C PHE A 127 -11.78 10.42 -2.08
N THR A 128 -12.52 9.88 -3.05
CA THR A 128 -12.07 9.79 -4.44
C THR A 128 -11.85 11.16 -5.06
N GLY A 129 -12.74 12.13 -4.80
CA GLY A 129 -12.60 13.50 -5.31
C GLY A 129 -11.32 14.17 -4.79
N ILE A 130 -11.07 14.09 -3.48
CA ILE A 130 -9.87 14.66 -2.86
C ILE A 130 -8.61 13.95 -3.36
N GLY A 131 -8.57 12.62 -3.27
CA GLY A 131 -7.41 11.82 -3.67
C GLY A 131 -7.10 11.96 -5.16
N GLY A 132 -8.13 11.90 -6.02
CA GLY A 132 -8.00 12.08 -7.46
C GLY A 132 -7.48 13.46 -7.83
N THR A 133 -7.98 14.52 -7.17
CA THR A 133 -7.49 15.88 -7.41
C THR A 133 -6.02 16.03 -7.05
N VAL A 134 -5.57 15.48 -5.92
CA VAL A 134 -4.14 15.51 -5.51
C VAL A 134 -3.26 14.79 -6.53
N VAL A 135 -3.71 13.65 -7.06
CA VAL A 135 -2.98 12.91 -8.10
C VAL A 135 -2.91 13.70 -9.41
N CYS A 136 -3.99 14.40 -9.79
CA CYS A 136 -4.05 15.22 -11.01
C CYS A 136 -3.17 16.48 -10.94
N ILE A 137 -3.00 17.10 -9.77
CA ILE A 137 -2.19 18.33 -9.63
C ILE A 137 -0.69 18.04 -9.78
N GLY A 138 -0.21 16.85 -9.38
CA GLY A 138 1.12 16.40 -9.75
C GLY A 138 1.77 15.41 -8.79
N THR A 139 2.66 14.58 -9.33
CA THR A 139 3.41 13.54 -8.60
C THR A 139 4.31 14.09 -7.49
N SER A 140 4.73 15.36 -7.58
CA SER A 140 5.50 16.01 -6.51
C SER A 140 4.69 16.26 -5.24
N LEU A 141 3.38 16.54 -5.36
CA LEU A 141 2.50 16.70 -4.19
C LEU A 141 2.19 15.34 -3.57
N VAL A 142 2.03 14.31 -4.39
CA VAL A 142 1.86 12.93 -3.91
C VAL A 142 3.08 12.48 -3.10
N ASP A 143 4.30 12.73 -3.56
CA ASP A 143 5.51 12.40 -2.79
C ASP A 143 5.61 13.18 -1.47
N LEU A 144 5.24 14.47 -1.47
CA LEU A 144 5.21 15.29 -0.25
C LEU A 144 4.18 14.78 0.76
N PHE A 145 2.95 14.51 0.31
CA PHE A 145 1.89 13.94 1.14
C PHE A 145 2.28 12.58 1.70
N ASN A 146 2.84 11.70 0.87
CA ASN A 146 3.28 10.38 1.29
C ASN A 146 4.34 10.47 2.40
N ARG A 147 5.35 11.34 2.23
CA ARG A 147 6.37 11.57 3.27
C ARG A 147 5.76 12.10 4.57
N PHE A 148 4.88 13.09 4.48
CA PHE A 148 4.23 13.68 5.65
C PHE A 148 3.38 12.66 6.40
N LEU A 149 2.50 11.93 5.69
CA LEU A 149 1.63 10.91 6.28
C LEU A 149 2.42 9.77 6.91
N PHE A 150 3.52 9.35 6.27
CA PHE A 150 4.38 8.32 6.84
C PHE A 150 5.08 8.80 8.11
N SER A 151 5.65 10.01 8.11
CA SER A 151 6.25 10.60 9.32
C SER A 151 5.23 10.73 10.45
N ALA A 152 4.02 11.20 10.16
CA ALA A 152 2.94 11.29 11.13
C ALA A 152 2.58 9.92 11.71
N LYS A 153 2.48 8.88 10.85
CA LYS A 153 2.19 7.51 11.26
C LYS A 153 3.23 6.95 12.23
N ILE A 154 4.52 7.22 12.01
CA ILE A 154 5.59 6.82 12.92
C ILE A 154 5.51 7.58 14.25
N ILE A 155 5.21 8.88 14.23
CA ILE A 155 5.05 9.69 15.44
C ILE A 155 3.87 9.18 16.27
N PHE A 156 2.71 8.96 15.65
CA PHE A 156 1.53 8.42 16.35
C PHE A 156 1.79 7.04 16.93
N LEU A 157 2.52 6.17 16.21
CA LEU A 157 2.94 4.87 16.73
C LEU A 157 3.81 5.02 17.99
N ALA A 158 4.81 5.91 17.96
CA ALA A 158 5.69 6.15 19.11
C ALA A 158 4.94 6.70 20.32
N ILE A 159 4.01 7.64 20.11
CA ILE A 159 3.15 8.20 21.16
C ILE A 159 2.27 7.10 21.76
N MET A 160 1.59 6.31 20.94
CA MET A 160 0.76 5.19 21.39
C MET A 160 1.55 4.21 22.24
N LEU A 161 2.78 3.87 21.84
CA LEU A 161 3.63 2.93 22.56
C LEU A 161 4.13 3.49 23.89
N ALA A 162 4.32 4.81 23.99
CA ALA A 162 4.70 5.47 25.25
C ALA A 162 3.53 5.66 26.23
N LEU A 163 2.29 5.68 25.72
CA LEU A 163 1.06 5.80 26.52
C LEU A 163 0.48 4.44 26.96
N LEU A 164 0.90 3.34 26.32
CA LEU A 164 0.62 1.95 26.71
C LEU A 164 1.53 1.51 27.85
#